data_AF-A0A959E8W6-F1
#
_entry.id   AF-A0A959E8W6-F1
#
_cell.length_a   1.000
_cell.length_b   1.000
_cell.length_c   1.000
_cell.angle_alpha   90.00
_cell.angle_beta   90.00
_cell.angle_gamma   90.00
#
_symmetry.space_group_name_H-M   'P 1'
#
loop_
_entity.id
_entity.type
_entity.pdbx_description
1 polymer ?
#
loop_
_entity_poly.entity_id
_entity_poly.type
_entity_poly.pdbx_seq_one_letter_code
_entity_poly.pdbx_strand_id
1 'polypeptide(L)'
;MSKKGAFFSPKIGLQTCSDEIAINRNASEALETVIFGLRLKAGGEVVLTRQDYPNMIQAWKQRAHRDGVVLKRLSFDFPIEDDDQIVEAFVSSFTSRTKVVHITHIINWNGQVLPARKIAREAHKRGIEVLIDGAHSFCQMEFDVPELECDY
;
A
#
# COMPACT_ATOMS: atom_id res chain seq x y z
N MET A 1 -6.29 -16.65 31.09
CA MET A 1 -5.98 -16.19 29.72
C MET A 1 -6.87 -14.99 29.42
N SER A 2 -6.32 -13.78 29.53
CA SER A 2 -7.06 -12.53 29.39
C SER A 2 -7.31 -12.23 27.91
N LYS A 3 -8.56 -11.97 27.53
CA LYS A 3 -8.91 -11.43 26.22
C LYS A 3 -8.31 -10.02 26.12
N LYS A 4 -7.27 -9.82 25.32
CA LYS A 4 -6.84 -8.47 24.90
C LYS A 4 -8.03 -7.87 24.14
N GLY A 5 -8.67 -6.86 24.73
CA GLY A 5 -9.84 -6.22 24.15
C GLY A 5 -9.46 -5.43 22.90
N ALA A 6 -10.14 -5.70 21.80
CA ALA A 6 -10.13 -4.82 20.63
C ALA A 6 -10.61 -3.42 21.08
N PHE A 7 -9.75 -2.41 20.92
CA PHE A 7 -10.01 -1.04 21.39
C PHE A 7 -10.95 -0.28 20.44
N PHE A 8 -11.19 -0.81 19.24
CA PHE A 8 -12.03 -0.20 18.22
C PHE A 8 -13.30 -1.03 17.96
N SER A 9 -14.43 -0.33 17.85
CA SER A 9 -15.74 -0.92 17.55
C SER A 9 -15.71 -1.73 16.25
N PRO A 10 -16.45 -2.85 16.14
CA PRO A 10 -16.62 -3.61 14.90
C PRO A 10 -17.06 -2.75 13.69
N LYS A 11 -17.62 -1.56 13.93
CA LYS A 11 -18.09 -0.65 12.87
C LYS A 11 -17.01 0.16 12.16
N ILE A 12 -15.76 0.16 12.62
CA ILE A 12 -14.68 1.01 12.06
C ILE A 12 -13.72 0.20 11.16
N GLY A 13 -14.00 -1.08 10.90
CA GLY A 13 -13.24 -1.91 9.96
C GLY A 13 -11.79 -2.21 10.37
N LEU A 14 -11.32 -1.73 11.53
CA LEU A 14 -9.93 -1.87 11.95
C LEU A 14 -9.59 -3.33 12.32
N GLN A 15 -10.46 -4.01 13.08
CA GLN A 15 -10.30 -5.42 13.53
C GLN A 15 -8.86 -5.86 13.88
N THR A 16 -8.08 -4.96 14.47
CA THR A 16 -6.64 -5.10 14.72
C THR A 16 -6.34 -4.99 16.22
N CYS A 17 -5.17 -5.47 16.64
CA CYS A 17 -4.71 -5.35 18.03
C CYS A 17 -4.22 -3.92 18.32
N SER A 18 -4.27 -3.48 19.59
CA SER A 18 -3.73 -2.17 19.98
C SER A 18 -2.26 -1.97 19.61
N ASP A 19 -1.50 -3.06 19.55
CA ASP A 19 -0.05 -3.06 19.29
C ASP A 19 0.29 -2.86 17.80
N GLU A 20 -0.73 -2.87 16.92
CA GLU A 20 -0.63 -2.70 15.46
C GLU A 20 -1.10 -1.31 15.00
N ILE A 21 -1.45 -0.42 15.94
CA ILE A 21 -1.99 0.92 15.65
C ILE A 21 -1.00 1.99 16.08
N ALA A 22 -0.57 2.81 15.12
CA ALA A 22 0.22 4.02 15.37
C ALA A 22 -0.61 5.28 15.10
N ILE A 23 -0.70 6.18 16.08
CA ILE A 23 -1.42 7.44 15.95
C ILE A 23 -0.48 8.47 15.31
N ASN A 24 -0.89 9.02 14.16
CA ASN A 24 -0.19 10.04 13.41
C ASN A 24 -1.09 11.27 13.19
N ARG A 25 -0.52 12.43 12.83
CA ARG A 25 -1.32 13.66 12.62
C ARG A 25 -2.19 13.58 11.37
N ASN A 26 -1.79 12.77 10.38
CA ASN A 26 -2.52 12.55 9.13
C ASN A 26 -1.98 11.31 8.38
N ALA A 27 -2.64 10.93 7.28
CA ALA A 27 -2.25 9.80 6.44
C ALA A 27 -0.87 9.99 5.78
N SER A 28 -0.52 11.21 5.34
CA SER A 28 0.81 11.44 4.74
C SER A 28 1.94 11.18 5.74
N GLU A 29 1.82 11.65 6.99
CA GLU A 29 2.80 11.35 8.03
C GLU A 29 2.87 9.84 8.33
N ALA A 30 1.73 9.16 8.40
CA ALA A 30 1.71 7.71 8.65
C ALA A 30 2.44 6.94 7.53
N LEU A 31 2.10 7.23 6.27
CA LEU A 31 2.72 6.60 5.12
C LEU A 31 4.19 6.97 4.98
N GLU A 32 4.57 8.24 5.20
CA GLU A 32 5.97 8.67 5.18
C GLU A 32 6.80 8.02 6.29
N THR A 33 6.21 7.80 7.47
CA THR A 33 6.86 7.07 8.57
C THR A 33 7.24 5.65 8.12
N VAL A 34 6.34 4.95 7.43
CA VAL A 34 6.64 3.64 6.84
C VAL A 34 7.66 3.77 5.71
N ILE A 35 7.38 4.63 4.72
CA ILE A 35 8.24 4.82 3.54
C ILE A 35 9.66 5.16 3.94
N PHE A 36 9.91 5.96 4.98
CA PHE A 36 11.25 6.30 5.44
C PHE A 36 11.83 5.32 6.48
N GLY A 37 10.98 4.57 7.18
CA GLY A 37 11.39 3.55 8.16
C GLY A 37 11.84 2.22 7.53
N LEU A 38 11.38 1.91 6.32
CA LEU A 38 11.73 0.68 5.61
C LEU A 38 13.23 0.56 5.34
N ARG A 39 13.82 -0.60 5.67
CA ARG A 39 15.27 -0.88 5.55
C ARG A 39 15.64 -1.41 4.15
N LEU A 40 15.38 -0.59 3.14
CA LEU A 40 15.70 -0.93 1.75
C LEU A 40 17.18 -0.72 1.45
N LYS A 41 17.74 -1.58 0.61
CA LYS A 41 19.11 -1.46 0.10
C LYS A 41 19.11 -0.89 -1.32
N ALA A 42 20.20 -0.25 -1.72
CA ALA A 42 20.42 0.20 -3.08
C ALA A 42 20.15 -0.92 -4.10
N GLY A 43 19.47 -0.59 -5.19
CA GLY A 43 19.01 -1.55 -6.20
C GLY A 43 17.73 -2.32 -5.85
N GLY A 44 17.23 -2.20 -4.61
CA GLY A 44 15.91 -2.72 -4.23
C GLY A 44 14.81 -1.99 -5.01
N GLU A 45 13.86 -2.75 -5.56
CA GLU A 45 12.79 -2.21 -6.40
C GLU A 45 11.52 -1.96 -5.56
N VAL A 46 10.91 -0.80 -5.80
CA VAL A 46 9.59 -0.43 -5.28
C VAL A 46 8.65 -0.32 -6.48
N VAL A 47 7.59 -1.11 -6.47
CA VAL A 47 6.54 -1.06 -7.49
C VAL A 47 5.41 -0.18 -7.01
N LEU A 48 5.01 0.77 -7.84
CA LEU A 48 3.98 1.75 -7.56
C LEU A 48 3.38 2.24 -8.89
N THR A 49 2.39 3.10 -8.84
CA THR A 49 1.74 3.69 -10.03
C THR A 49 2.10 5.17 -10.20
N ARG A 50 1.83 5.72 -11.38
CA ARG A 50 1.91 7.17 -11.62
C ARG A 50 0.72 7.93 -11.02
N GLN A 51 -0.34 7.20 -10.68
CA GLN A 51 -1.59 7.69 -10.14
C GLN A 51 -1.63 7.66 -8.62
N ASP A 52 -0.60 7.12 -7.97
CA ASP A 52 -0.46 7.21 -6.52
C ASP A 52 -0.37 8.67 -6.07
N TYR A 53 -0.76 8.91 -4.82
CA TYR A 53 -0.81 10.26 -4.28
C TYR A 53 0.54 10.98 -4.45
N PRO A 54 0.56 12.23 -5.00
CA PRO A 54 1.82 12.89 -5.36
C PRO A 54 2.84 12.97 -4.25
N ASN A 55 2.43 13.21 -2.99
CA ASN A 55 3.37 13.28 -1.89
C ASN A 55 4.07 11.92 -1.66
N MET A 56 3.36 10.79 -1.81
CA MET A 56 3.94 9.46 -1.68
C MET A 56 4.93 9.18 -2.81
N ILE A 57 4.63 9.59 -4.03
CA ILE A 57 5.57 9.53 -5.15
C ILE A 57 6.83 10.35 -4.84
N GLN A 58 6.70 11.54 -4.25
CA GLN A 58 7.86 12.35 -3.87
C GLN A 58 8.67 11.72 -2.73
N ALA A 59 8.03 11.13 -1.72
CA ALA A 59 8.71 10.39 -0.67
C ALA A 59 9.54 9.22 -1.24
N TRP A 60 8.96 8.45 -2.16
CA TRP A 60 9.69 7.39 -2.86
C TRP A 60 10.83 7.90 -3.74
N LYS A 61 10.66 9.04 -4.42
CA LYS A 61 11.76 9.70 -5.16
C LYS A 61 12.89 10.14 -4.24
N GLN A 62 12.58 10.64 -3.05
CA GLN A 62 13.59 10.95 -2.04
C GLN A 62 14.33 9.68 -1.61
N ARG A 63 13.64 8.57 -1.34
CA ARG A 63 14.27 7.27 -1.09
C ARG A 63 15.17 6.85 -2.26
N ALA A 64 14.72 7.01 -3.50
CA ALA A 64 15.49 6.65 -4.69
C ALA A 64 16.79 7.46 -4.79
N HIS A 65 16.72 8.77 -4.54
CA HIS A 65 17.88 9.65 -4.57
C HIS A 65 18.86 9.40 -3.41
N ARG A 66 18.34 9.21 -2.19
CA ARG A 66 19.15 9.09 -0.97
C ARG A 66 19.73 7.69 -0.78
N ASP A 67 18.95 6.66 -1.07
CA ASP A 67 19.25 5.27 -0.70
C ASP A 67 19.46 4.37 -1.93
N GLY A 68 19.29 4.90 -3.15
CA GLY A 68 19.53 4.17 -4.39
C GLY A 68 18.46 3.11 -4.72
N VAL A 69 17.26 3.20 -4.16
CA VAL A 69 16.14 2.31 -4.54
C VAL A 69 15.63 2.62 -5.95
N VAL A 70 15.12 1.61 -6.63
CA VAL A 70 14.65 1.72 -8.02
C VAL A 70 13.14 1.75 -8.05
N LEU A 71 12.57 2.80 -8.65
CA LEU A 71 11.11 2.94 -8.75
C LEU A 71 10.59 2.35 -10.06
N LYS A 72 9.75 1.33 -9.96
CA LYS A 72 9.00 0.73 -11.08
C LYS A 72 7.60 1.33 -11.09
N ARG A 73 7.38 2.35 -11.94
CA ARG A 73 6.15 3.14 -11.98
C ARG A 73 5.23 2.67 -13.12
N LEU A 74 4.19 1.94 -12.76
CA LEU A 74 3.12 1.54 -13.67
C LEU A 74 2.26 2.74 -14.07
N SER A 75 1.64 2.65 -15.23
CA SER A 75 0.69 3.67 -15.70
C SER A 75 -0.49 2.96 -16.34
N PHE A 76 -1.67 3.28 -15.85
CA PHE A 76 -2.93 2.80 -16.39
C PHE A 76 -3.66 3.91 -17.13
N ASP A 77 -4.45 3.53 -18.13
CA ASP A 77 -5.46 4.39 -18.73
C ASP A 77 -6.79 4.03 -18.10
N PHE A 78 -7.29 4.90 -17.21
CA PHE A 78 -8.48 4.65 -16.41
C PHE A 78 -9.72 5.28 -17.05
N PRO A 79 -10.93 4.73 -16.83
CA PRO A 79 -11.25 3.64 -15.91
C PRO A 79 -10.91 2.24 -16.47
N ILE A 80 -10.64 1.30 -15.56
CA ILE A 80 -10.47 -0.12 -15.89
C ILE A 80 -11.52 -0.90 -15.09
N GLU A 81 -12.36 -1.66 -15.78
CA GLU A 81 -13.40 -2.49 -15.16
C GLU A 81 -12.88 -3.88 -14.77
N ASP A 82 -11.88 -4.39 -15.49
CA ASP A 82 -11.28 -5.69 -15.22
C ASP A 82 -10.13 -5.57 -14.21
N ASP A 83 -10.41 -5.91 -12.97
CA ASP A 83 -9.41 -5.97 -11.90
C ASP A 83 -8.20 -6.85 -12.27
N ASP A 84 -8.42 -7.95 -12.98
CA ASP A 84 -7.36 -8.91 -13.26
C ASP A 84 -6.32 -8.31 -14.23
N GLN A 85 -6.74 -7.39 -15.11
CA GLN A 85 -5.83 -6.58 -15.93
C GLN A 85 -4.87 -5.75 -15.07
N ILE A 86 -5.37 -5.14 -14.01
CA ILE A 86 -4.56 -4.34 -13.08
C ILE A 86 -3.62 -5.25 -12.31
N VAL A 87 -4.14 -6.36 -11.76
CA VAL A 87 -3.33 -7.34 -11.01
C VAL A 87 -2.20 -7.89 -11.87
N GLU A 88 -2.48 -8.30 -13.12
CA GLU A 88 -1.49 -8.82 -14.04
C GLU A 88 -0.37 -7.81 -14.34
N ALA A 89 -0.70 -6.53 -14.49
CA ALA A 89 0.29 -5.48 -14.68
C ALA A 89 1.23 -5.33 -13.47
N PHE A 90 0.69 -5.40 -12.24
CA PHE A 90 1.51 -5.43 -11.02
C PHE A 90 2.40 -6.68 -10.98
N VAL A 91 1.80 -7.86 -11.15
CA VAL A 91 2.51 -9.16 -11.11
C VAL A 91 3.64 -9.21 -12.14
N SER A 92 3.39 -8.74 -13.36
CA SER A 92 4.39 -8.71 -14.44
C SER A 92 5.55 -7.77 -14.17
N SER A 93 5.34 -6.77 -13.31
CA SER A 93 6.39 -5.82 -12.91
C SER A 93 7.25 -6.30 -11.75
N PHE A 94 6.80 -7.33 -11.02
CA PHE A 94 7.54 -7.90 -9.90
C PHE A 94 8.76 -8.67 -10.39
N THR A 95 9.91 -8.40 -9.78
CA THR A 95 11.17 -9.07 -10.04
C THR A 95 11.75 -9.64 -8.75
N SER A 96 12.85 -10.40 -8.82
CA SER A 96 13.59 -10.84 -7.63
C SER A 96 14.16 -9.69 -6.79
N ARG A 97 14.22 -8.47 -7.35
CA ARG A 97 14.65 -7.25 -6.65
C ARG A 97 13.50 -6.48 -6.04
N THR A 98 12.25 -6.77 -6.37
CA THR A 98 11.10 -6.10 -5.76
C THR A 98 11.07 -6.40 -4.27
N LYS A 99 10.99 -5.33 -3.46
CA LYS A 99 10.94 -5.40 -2.00
C LYS A 99 9.65 -4.84 -1.44
N VAL A 100 9.08 -3.86 -2.13
CA VAL A 100 7.85 -3.20 -1.70
C VAL A 100 6.93 -3.00 -2.89
N VAL A 101 5.63 -3.20 -2.68
CA VAL A 101 4.58 -2.65 -3.52
C VAL A 101 3.81 -1.60 -2.73
N HIS A 102 3.66 -0.41 -3.31
CA HIS A 102 2.83 0.66 -2.77
C HIS A 102 1.54 0.74 -3.61
N ILE A 103 0.39 0.75 -2.95
CA ILE A 103 -0.92 0.70 -3.60
C ILE A 103 -1.82 1.78 -3.00
N THR A 104 -2.21 2.78 -3.78
CA THR A 104 -3.32 3.67 -3.39
C THR A 104 -4.65 2.92 -3.55
N HIS A 105 -5.37 2.66 -2.46
CA HIS A 105 -6.57 1.80 -2.52
C HIS A 105 -7.69 2.43 -3.37
N ILE A 106 -7.90 3.74 -3.22
CA ILE A 106 -8.82 4.53 -4.04
C ILE A 106 -8.07 5.73 -4.59
N ILE A 107 -7.93 5.81 -5.91
CA ILE A 107 -7.23 6.91 -6.58
C ILE A 107 -8.05 8.18 -6.45
N ASN A 108 -7.50 9.18 -5.78
CA ASN A 108 -8.22 10.39 -5.41
C ASN A 108 -8.62 11.30 -6.58
N TRP A 109 -8.00 11.12 -7.75
CA TRP A 109 -8.26 11.96 -8.93
C TRP A 109 -9.43 11.49 -9.78
N ASN A 110 -9.71 10.19 -9.80
CA ASN A 110 -10.71 9.58 -10.68
C ASN A 110 -11.64 8.58 -9.98
N GLY A 111 -11.41 8.27 -8.71
CA GLY A 111 -12.22 7.35 -7.91
C GLY A 111 -12.03 5.86 -8.24
N GLN A 112 -11.06 5.49 -9.09
CA GLN A 112 -10.78 4.08 -9.38
C GLN A 112 -10.37 3.36 -8.08
N VAL A 113 -11.08 2.28 -7.76
CA VAL A 113 -10.70 1.33 -6.72
C VAL A 113 -9.68 0.36 -7.32
N LEU A 114 -8.52 0.22 -6.68
CA LEU A 114 -7.52 -0.77 -7.06
C LEU A 114 -7.78 -2.10 -6.34
N PRO A 115 -7.57 -3.27 -6.98
CA PRO A 115 -7.79 -4.58 -6.37
C PRO A 115 -6.65 -4.94 -5.38
N ALA A 116 -6.52 -4.14 -4.32
CA ALA A 116 -5.36 -4.13 -3.44
C ALA A 116 -5.12 -5.49 -2.78
N ARG A 117 -6.17 -6.18 -2.32
CA ARG A 117 -6.09 -7.54 -1.77
C ARG A 117 -5.49 -8.55 -2.75
N LYS A 118 -5.93 -8.53 -4.01
CA LYS A 118 -5.42 -9.46 -5.04
C LYS A 118 -3.93 -9.21 -5.29
N ILE A 119 -3.53 -7.94 -5.37
CA ILE A 119 -2.13 -7.54 -5.55
C ILE A 119 -1.29 -7.94 -4.31
N ALA A 120 -1.80 -7.70 -3.10
CA ALA A 120 -1.12 -8.04 -1.84
C ALA A 120 -0.81 -9.54 -1.75
N ARG A 121 -1.79 -10.39 -2.06
CA ARG A 121 -1.60 -11.85 -2.14
C ARG A 121 -0.49 -12.27 -3.08
N GLU A 122 -0.44 -11.66 -4.26
CA GLU A 122 0.61 -11.96 -5.23
C GLU A 122 1.99 -11.45 -4.79
N ALA A 123 2.04 -10.31 -4.11
CA ALA A 123 3.25 -9.76 -3.53
C ALA A 123 3.81 -10.68 -2.41
N HIS A 124 2.95 -11.13 -1.51
CA HIS A 124 3.33 -12.02 -0.39
C HIS A 124 3.87 -13.37 -0.86
N LYS A 125 3.33 -13.96 -1.94
CA LYS A 125 3.91 -15.18 -2.57
C LYS A 125 5.38 -15.03 -2.95
N ARG A 126 5.86 -13.80 -3.10
CA ARG A 126 7.22 -13.45 -3.52
C ARG A 126 8.04 -12.78 -2.40
N GLY A 127 7.49 -12.68 -1.19
CA GLY A 127 8.15 -12.02 -0.05
C GLY A 127 8.32 -10.51 -0.25
N ILE A 128 7.39 -9.88 -0.96
CA ILE A 128 7.34 -8.42 -1.17
C ILE A 128 6.43 -7.82 -0.09
N GLU A 129 6.90 -6.78 0.61
CA GLU A 129 6.09 -6.03 1.58
C GLU A 129 5.04 -5.15 0.87
N VAL A 130 3.87 -5.03 1.46
CA VAL A 130 2.69 -4.37 0.90
C VAL A 130 2.33 -3.15 1.75
N LEU A 131 2.44 -1.96 1.16
CA LEU A 131 2.01 -0.71 1.76
C LEU A 131 0.74 -0.22 1.05
N ILE A 132 -0.37 -0.08 1.77
CA ILE A 132 -1.62 0.44 1.20
C ILE A 132 -1.88 1.87 1.69
N ASP A 133 -2.03 2.81 0.75
CA ASP A 133 -2.62 4.11 1.04
C ASP A 133 -4.15 4.00 1.09
N GLY A 134 -4.66 3.93 2.32
CA GLY A 134 -6.08 3.84 2.64
C GLY A 134 -6.79 5.19 2.81
N ALA A 135 -6.16 6.34 2.55
CA ALA A 135 -6.69 7.66 2.93
C ALA A 135 -8.09 7.96 2.37
N HIS A 136 -8.39 7.48 1.17
CA HIS A 136 -9.68 7.65 0.51
C HIS A 136 -10.59 6.40 0.56
N SER A 137 -10.14 5.29 1.14
CA SER A 137 -10.98 4.11 1.34
C SER A 137 -11.54 4.03 2.75
N PHE A 138 -10.72 4.35 3.75
CA PHE A 138 -11.10 4.25 5.16
C PHE A 138 -12.34 5.10 5.47
N CYS A 139 -13.36 4.48 6.05
CA CYS A 139 -14.69 5.07 6.32
C CYS A 139 -15.48 5.54 5.09
N GLN A 140 -15.01 5.30 3.85
CA GLN A 140 -15.73 5.60 2.61
C GLN A 140 -16.22 4.33 1.89
N MET A 141 -15.61 3.19 2.20
CA MET A 141 -15.97 1.87 1.69
C MET A 141 -16.04 0.87 2.85
N GLU A 142 -16.92 -0.12 2.73
CA GLU A 142 -16.99 -1.24 3.66
C GLU A 142 -15.87 -2.25 3.35
N PHE A 143 -14.90 -2.37 4.26
CA PHE A 143 -13.91 -3.44 4.29
C PHE A 143 -13.33 -3.54 5.70
N ASP A 144 -12.79 -4.71 6.02
CA ASP A 144 -11.95 -4.88 7.20
C ASP A 144 -10.47 -4.81 6.82
N VAL A 145 -9.64 -4.10 7.59
CA VAL A 145 -8.20 -3.95 7.33
C VAL A 145 -7.50 -5.31 7.17
N PRO A 146 -7.75 -6.34 8.02
CA PRO A 146 -7.18 -7.67 7.81
C PRO A 146 -7.52 -8.32 6.46
N GLU A 147 -8.64 -7.94 5.83
CA GLU A 147 -9.01 -8.49 4.52
C GLU A 147 -8.17 -7.93 3.37
N LEU A 148 -7.55 -6.76 3.54
CA LEU A 148 -6.64 -6.20 2.54
C LEU A 148 -5.32 -6.97 2.46
N GLU A 149 -4.98 -7.71 3.51
CA GLU A 149 -3.74 -8.51 3.58
C GLU A 149 -2.49 -7.64 3.34
N CYS A 150 -2.48 -6.37 3.78
CA CYS A 150 -1.29 -5.52 3.74
C CYS A 150 -0.42 -5.67 4.98
N ASP A 151 0.82 -5.21 4.86
CA ASP A 151 1.76 -5.12 5.99
C ASP A 151 1.66 -3.75 6.70
N TYR A 152 1.21 -2.70 5.98
CA TYR A 152 1.06 -1.33 6.47
C TYR A 152 -0.11 -0.58 5.81
#